data_AF-A0A1F9C1E7-F1
#
_entry.id   AF-A0A1F9C1E7-F1
#
_cell.length_a   1.000
_cell.length_b   1.000
_cell.length_c   1.000
_cell.angle_alpha   90.00
_cell.angle_beta   90.00
_cell.angle_gamma   90.00
#
_symmetry.space_group_name_H-M   'P 1'
#
loop_
_entity.id
_entity.type
_entity.pdbx_description
1 polymer ?
#
loop_
_entity_poly.entity_id
_entity_poly.type
_entity_poly.pdbx_seq_one_letter_code
_entity_poly.pdbx_strand_id
1 'polypeptide(L)'
;MRVTPSEFEQGYRIFQSKDPRDAMYKTATFVVEHFWGRPREMADGIGVILLTWNQALYRYGTFDFEILEEVLRNNMDVFEEFRIRNILTLTDADKPIIEQLFQLLLDALRIKEGKRKDYKSPVAVAKALHLLAPAFFPLWDDKISKGYNCRYSHHPAQQYLSFAFKMQTLAGELHHLVPPDCGRTFLKLIDEYNFAKYTRNWI
;
A
#
# COMPACT_ATOMS: atom_id res chain seq x y z
N MET A 1 -19.76 -7.39 3.45
CA MET A 1 -20.21 -6.33 2.52
C MET A 1 -20.16 -6.93 1.14
N ARG A 2 -21.30 -7.05 0.44
CA ARG A 2 -21.34 -7.74 -0.85
C ARG A 2 -21.12 -6.72 -1.96
N VAL A 3 -19.96 -6.79 -2.62
CA VAL A 3 -19.63 -5.94 -3.77
C VAL A 3 -20.11 -6.66 -5.03
N THR A 4 -20.86 -5.96 -5.89
CA THR A 4 -21.27 -6.56 -7.17
C THR A 4 -20.18 -6.37 -8.23
N PRO A 5 -20.06 -7.26 -9.23
CA PRO A 5 -19.13 -7.08 -10.35
C PRO A 5 -19.23 -5.71 -11.03
N SER A 6 -20.47 -5.27 -11.30
CA SER A 6 -20.74 -3.99 -11.95
C SER A 6 -20.31 -2.80 -11.11
N GLU A 7 -20.54 -2.85 -9.79
CA GLU A 7 -20.12 -1.79 -8.88
C GLU A 7 -18.60 -1.72 -8.76
N PHE A 8 -17.95 -2.89 -8.70
CA PHE A 8 -16.48 -2.98 -8.68
C PHE A 8 -15.87 -2.36 -9.93
N GLU A 9 -16.38 -2.73 -11.11
CA GLU A 9 -15.93 -2.19 -12.39
C GLU A 9 -16.16 -0.69 -12.51
N GLN A 10 -17.35 -0.23 -12.12
CA GLN A 10 -17.66 1.20 -12.11
C GLN A 10 -16.66 1.97 -11.24
N GLY A 11 -16.32 1.43 -10.06
CA GLY A 11 -15.42 2.06 -9.10
C GLY A 11 -13.99 2.24 -9.63
N TYR A 12 -13.37 1.19 -10.17
CA TYR A 12 -12.00 1.35 -10.69
C TYR A 12 -11.97 2.20 -11.97
N ARG A 13 -12.97 2.11 -12.86
CA ARG A 13 -13.02 2.93 -14.09
C ARG A 13 -13.22 4.41 -13.78
N ILE A 14 -14.07 4.75 -12.81
CA ILE A 14 -14.27 6.16 -12.43
C ILE A 14 -13.01 6.75 -11.80
N PHE A 15 -12.23 5.96 -11.04
CA PHE A 15 -10.92 6.36 -10.58
C PHE A 15 -9.98 6.69 -11.74
N GLN A 16 -9.82 5.76 -12.68
CA GLN A 16 -8.89 5.89 -13.79
C GLN A 16 -9.20 7.10 -14.71
N SER A 17 -10.47 7.49 -14.80
CA SER A 17 -10.89 8.67 -15.58
C SER A 17 -10.76 10.00 -14.83
N LYS A 18 -10.78 10.00 -13.49
CA LYS A 18 -10.86 11.24 -12.69
C LYS A 18 -9.62 11.55 -11.86
N ASP A 19 -8.81 10.57 -11.47
CA ASP A 19 -7.70 10.79 -10.56
C ASP A 19 -6.36 10.95 -11.31
N PRO A 20 -5.82 12.18 -11.42
CA PRO A 20 -4.57 12.41 -12.14
C PRO A 20 -3.34 11.88 -11.40
N ARG A 21 -3.47 11.51 -10.12
CA ARG A 21 -2.33 11.14 -9.27
C ARG A 21 -1.82 9.74 -9.58
N ASP A 22 -2.54 8.95 -10.37
CA ASP A 22 -2.11 7.66 -10.91
C ASP A 22 -0.73 7.74 -11.61
N ALA A 23 -0.40 8.91 -12.20
CA ALA A 23 0.92 9.15 -12.77
C ALA A 23 2.06 8.99 -11.74
N MET A 24 1.87 9.48 -10.51
CA MET A 24 2.89 9.36 -9.45
C MET A 24 3.04 7.91 -8.98
N TYR A 25 1.93 7.15 -8.94
CA TYR A 25 1.97 5.72 -8.67
C TYR A 25 2.78 4.98 -9.74
N LYS A 26 2.48 5.20 -11.03
CA LYS A 26 3.23 4.58 -12.13
C LYS A 26 4.71 4.91 -12.08
N THR A 27 5.07 6.17 -11.83
CA THR A 27 6.48 6.58 -11.71
C THR A 27 7.16 5.88 -10.53
N ALA A 28 6.54 5.88 -9.35
CA ALA A 28 7.12 5.24 -8.17
C ALA A 28 7.29 3.73 -8.36
N THR A 29 6.27 3.06 -8.92
CA THR A 29 6.31 1.64 -9.26
C THR A 29 7.45 1.35 -10.25
N PHE A 30 7.57 2.14 -11.32
CA PHE A 30 8.66 1.98 -12.29
C PHE A 30 10.04 2.11 -11.65
N VAL A 31 10.26 3.10 -10.77
CA VAL A 31 11.56 3.28 -10.09
C VAL A 31 11.87 2.07 -9.20
N VAL A 32 10.92 1.63 -8.36
CA VAL A 32 11.13 0.47 -7.49
C VAL A 32 11.37 -0.81 -8.28
N GLU A 33 10.65 -1.00 -9.38
CA GLU A 33 10.81 -2.16 -10.28
C GLU A 33 12.16 -2.15 -10.99
N HIS A 34 12.53 -1.01 -11.58
CA HIS A 34 13.76 -0.88 -12.35
C HIS A 34 15.01 -1.06 -11.48
N PHE A 35 14.96 -0.59 -10.23
CA PHE A 35 16.07 -0.67 -9.29
C PHE A 35 15.89 -1.76 -8.23
N TRP A 36 15.05 -2.76 -8.49
CA TRP A 36 14.87 -3.85 -7.54
C TRP A 36 16.20 -4.53 -7.19
N GLY A 37 16.42 -4.79 -5.89
CA GLY A 37 17.71 -5.27 -5.38
C GLY A 37 18.75 -4.17 -5.12
N ARG A 38 18.42 -2.90 -5.36
CA ARG A 38 19.25 -1.74 -5.02
C ARG A 38 18.52 -0.86 -3.99
N PRO A 39 18.74 -1.10 -2.68
CA PRO A 39 17.95 -0.51 -1.61
C PRO A 39 17.88 1.03 -1.61
N ARG A 40 18.96 1.70 -2.02
CA ARG A 40 19.01 3.16 -2.08
C ARG A 40 18.02 3.73 -3.10
N GLU A 41 18.09 3.26 -4.33
CA GLU A 41 17.22 3.72 -5.41
C GLU A 41 15.77 3.23 -5.22
N MET A 42 15.58 2.07 -4.58
CA MET A 42 14.25 1.63 -4.14
C MET A 42 13.65 2.59 -3.10
N ALA A 43 14.46 3.07 -2.13
CA ALA A 43 14.04 4.07 -1.17
C ALA A 43 13.64 5.38 -1.86
N ASP A 44 14.36 5.81 -2.90
CA ASP A 44 13.98 6.97 -3.72
C ASP A 44 12.59 6.77 -4.37
N GLY A 45 12.33 5.59 -4.94
CA GLY A 45 11.02 5.24 -5.51
C GLY A 45 9.88 5.27 -4.48
N ILE A 46 10.11 4.76 -3.26
CA ILE A 46 9.17 4.89 -2.14
C ILE A 46 8.99 6.36 -1.75
N GLY A 47 10.06 7.16 -1.78
CA GLY A 47 10.02 8.60 -1.58
C GLY A 47 9.05 9.30 -2.52
N VAL A 48 9.05 8.95 -3.81
CA VAL A 48 8.14 9.52 -4.82
C VAL A 48 6.68 9.35 -4.39
N ILE A 49 6.24 8.13 -4.05
CA ILE A 49 4.83 7.91 -3.66
C ILE A 49 4.50 8.58 -2.32
N LEU A 50 5.41 8.53 -1.35
CA LEU A 50 5.12 9.02 -0.01
C LEU A 50 5.07 10.54 0.03
N LEU A 51 6.00 11.23 -0.62
CA LEU A 51 6.05 12.68 -0.63
C LEU A 51 4.93 13.30 -1.48
N THR A 52 4.37 12.55 -2.43
CA THR A 52 3.24 13.00 -3.28
C THR A 52 1.87 12.57 -2.73
N TRP A 53 1.67 11.29 -2.44
CA TRP A 53 0.38 10.74 -2.00
C TRP A 53 0.19 10.77 -0.49
N ASN A 54 1.25 10.98 0.29
CA ASN A 54 1.18 11.17 1.76
C ASN A 54 1.65 12.57 2.18
N GLN A 55 1.54 13.53 1.26
CA GLN A 55 2.01 14.92 1.44
C GLN A 55 1.45 15.59 2.69
N ALA A 56 0.20 15.30 3.08
CA ALA A 56 -0.42 15.88 4.27
C ALA A 56 0.37 15.62 5.56
N LEU A 57 1.09 14.50 5.62
CA LEU A 57 2.04 14.19 6.69
C LEU A 57 3.39 14.85 6.43
N TYR A 58 4.00 14.56 5.28
CA TYR A 58 5.40 14.91 5.01
C TYR A 58 5.64 16.39 4.69
N ARG A 59 4.58 17.21 4.59
CA ARG A 59 4.70 18.68 4.58
C ARG A 59 5.28 19.25 5.87
N TYR A 60 5.34 18.47 6.95
CA TYR A 60 5.89 18.88 8.25
C TYR A 60 7.33 18.41 8.49
N GLY A 61 7.93 17.71 7.52
CA GLY A 61 9.26 17.12 7.60
C GLY A 61 9.32 15.81 6.82
N THR A 62 10.52 15.41 6.38
CA THR A 62 10.73 14.16 5.66
C THR A 62 11.10 13.01 6.61
N PHE A 63 11.07 11.78 6.11
CA PHE A 63 11.67 10.64 6.77
C PHE A 63 13.16 10.52 6.41
N ASP A 64 13.86 9.61 7.09
CA ASP A 64 15.28 9.35 6.88
C ASP A 64 15.47 8.28 5.79
N PHE A 65 16.05 8.67 4.65
CA PHE A 65 16.24 7.77 3.53
C PHE A 65 17.31 6.72 3.82
N GLU A 66 18.33 7.05 4.61
CA GLU A 66 19.38 6.12 5.00
C GLU A 66 18.82 5.01 5.92
N ILE A 67 17.93 5.35 6.86
CA ILE A 67 17.25 4.35 7.71
C ILE A 67 16.32 3.47 6.85
N LEU A 68 15.58 4.05 5.90
CA LEU A 68 14.74 3.27 4.99
C LEU A 68 15.58 2.32 4.13
N GLU A 69 16.69 2.80 3.57
CA GLU A 69 17.64 2.00 2.80
C GLU A 69 18.15 0.80 3.62
N GLU A 70 18.51 1.01 4.89
CA GLU A 70 18.96 -0.06 5.78
C GLU A 70 17.85 -1.09 6.03
N VAL A 71 16.61 -0.66 6.27
CA VAL A 71 15.46 -1.56 6.43
C VAL A 71 15.24 -2.39 5.16
N LEU A 72 15.30 -1.76 3.99
CA LEU A 72 15.16 -2.47 2.71
C LEU A 72 16.28 -3.50 2.55
N ARG A 73 17.54 -3.08 2.71
CA ARG A 73 18.73 -3.94 2.58
C ARG A 73 18.67 -5.17 3.48
N ASN A 74 18.32 -4.98 4.75
CA ASN A 74 18.31 -6.05 5.75
C ASN A 74 17.14 -7.01 5.60
N ASN A 75 16.14 -6.70 4.76
CA ASN A 75 14.92 -7.50 4.59
C ASN A 75 14.62 -7.83 3.12
N MET A 76 15.59 -7.67 2.21
CA MET A 76 15.40 -7.88 0.77
C MET A 76 14.84 -9.26 0.44
N ASP A 77 15.36 -10.32 1.05
CA ASP A 77 14.91 -11.70 0.78
C ASP A 77 13.44 -11.90 1.17
N VAL A 78 13.01 -11.28 2.27
CA VAL A 78 11.63 -11.32 2.75
C VAL A 78 10.71 -10.55 1.78
N PHE A 79 11.15 -9.39 1.29
CA PHE A 79 10.38 -8.63 0.30
C PHE A 79 10.28 -9.39 -1.03
N GLU A 80 11.33 -10.08 -1.47
CA GLU A 80 11.31 -10.93 -2.66
C GLU A 80 10.27 -12.05 -2.53
N GLU A 81 10.23 -12.73 -1.38
CA GLU A 81 9.27 -13.80 -1.11
C GLU A 81 7.82 -13.32 -1.27
N PHE A 82 7.47 -12.16 -0.71
CA PHE A 82 6.13 -11.58 -0.85
C PHE A 82 5.87 -11.04 -2.26
N ARG A 83 6.90 -10.54 -2.95
CA ARG A 83 6.77 -9.92 -4.28
C ARG A 83 6.33 -10.91 -5.36
N ILE A 84 6.83 -12.15 -5.31
CA ILE A 84 6.46 -13.20 -6.25
C ILE A 84 5.09 -13.84 -5.94
N ARG A 85 4.52 -13.52 -4.79
CA ARG A 85 3.22 -14.00 -4.31
C ARG A 85 2.10 -13.03 -4.68
N ASN A 86 0.87 -13.50 -4.56
CA ASN A 86 -0.32 -12.66 -4.62
C ASN A 86 -1.15 -12.80 -3.34
N ILE A 87 -2.04 -11.84 -3.09
CA ILE A 87 -2.85 -11.77 -1.86
C ILE A 87 -3.66 -13.04 -1.56
N LEU A 88 -4.04 -13.82 -2.58
CA LEU A 88 -4.78 -15.08 -2.36
C LEU A 88 -3.95 -16.10 -1.59
N THR A 89 -2.62 -15.98 -1.61
CA THR A 89 -1.70 -16.83 -0.87
C THR A 89 -1.42 -16.36 0.56
N LEU A 90 -2.06 -15.29 1.04
CA LEU A 90 -1.92 -14.82 2.42
C LEU A 90 -2.45 -15.88 3.41
N THR A 91 -1.70 -16.15 4.47
CA THR A 91 -2.04 -17.13 5.50
C THR A 91 -1.74 -16.60 6.89
N ASP A 92 -2.20 -17.31 7.91
CA ASP A 92 -1.88 -16.98 9.31
C ASP A 92 -0.38 -17.08 9.62
N ALA A 93 0.38 -17.91 8.88
CA ALA A 93 1.82 -18.05 9.05
C ALA A 93 2.60 -16.79 8.63
N ASP A 94 2.02 -15.96 7.76
CA ASP A 94 2.65 -14.72 7.30
C ASP A 94 2.57 -13.59 8.36
N LYS A 95 1.62 -13.69 9.31
CA LYS A 95 1.33 -12.59 10.25
C LYS A 95 2.56 -12.09 11.02
N PRO A 96 3.39 -12.94 11.65
CA PRO A 96 4.51 -12.45 12.44
C PRO A 96 5.52 -11.66 11.60
N ILE A 97 5.80 -12.12 10.38
CA ILE A 97 6.74 -11.48 9.45
C ILE A 97 6.16 -10.14 8.98
N ILE A 98 4.87 -10.09 8.63
CA ILE A 98 4.21 -8.85 8.22
C ILE A 98 4.18 -7.84 9.37
N GLU A 99 3.90 -8.25 10.61
CA GLU A 99 3.93 -7.36 11.77
C GLU A 99 5.34 -6.79 12.02
N GLN A 100 6.38 -7.62 11.87
CA GLN A 100 7.76 -7.19 11.99
C GLN A 100 8.13 -6.15 10.92
N LEU A 101 7.86 -6.44 9.64
CA LEU A 101 8.11 -5.50 8.54
C LEU A 101 7.33 -4.20 8.73
N PHE A 102 6.07 -4.31 9.18
CA PHE A 102 5.24 -3.16 9.45
C PHE A 102 5.87 -2.26 10.51
N GLN A 103 6.37 -2.82 11.62
CA GLN A 103 7.00 -2.07 12.69
C GLN A 103 8.31 -1.42 12.23
N LEU A 104 9.16 -2.15 11.50
CA LEU A 104 10.42 -1.63 10.95
C LEU A 104 10.16 -0.44 10.03
N LEU A 105 9.21 -0.56 9.11
CA LEU A 105 8.83 0.53 8.21
C LEU A 105 8.15 1.68 8.96
N LEU A 106 7.36 1.39 9.99
CA LEU A 106 6.71 2.43 10.80
C LEU A 106 7.76 3.30 11.53
N ASP A 107 8.87 2.70 11.95
CA ASP A 107 9.99 3.39 12.57
C ASP A 107 10.87 4.13 11.55
N ALA A 108 11.15 3.53 10.38
CA ALA A 108 11.94 4.15 9.32
C ALA A 108 11.23 5.34 8.66
N LEU A 109 9.91 5.27 8.49
CA LEU A 109 9.12 6.28 7.79
C LEU A 109 8.59 7.41 8.70
N ARG A 110 9.00 7.43 9.97
CA ARG A 110 8.66 8.53 10.89
C ARG A 110 9.32 9.83 10.44
N ILE A 111 8.72 10.96 10.80
CA ILE A 111 9.32 12.27 10.51
C ILE A 111 10.65 12.41 11.28
N LYS A 112 11.74 12.68 10.56
CA LYS A 112 13.11 12.76 11.09
C LYS A 112 13.34 14.00 11.94
N GLU A 113 12.71 15.11 11.58
CA GLU A 113 13.02 16.43 12.14
C GLU A 113 11.82 17.40 12.19
N GLY A 114 12.00 18.54 12.85
CA GLY A 114 10.98 19.58 12.99
C GLY A 114 9.94 19.31 14.08
N LYS A 115 8.86 20.11 14.08
CA LYS A 115 7.82 20.09 15.15
C LYS A 115 7.04 18.77 15.24
N ARG A 116 7.07 17.97 14.18
CA ARG A 116 6.41 16.66 14.10
C ARG A 116 7.42 15.50 14.12
N LYS A 117 8.65 15.74 14.59
CA LYS A 117 9.65 14.68 14.76
C LYS A 117 9.05 13.47 15.48
N ASP A 118 9.44 12.27 15.04
CA ASP A 118 8.98 10.96 15.51
C ASP A 118 7.51 10.65 15.22
N TYR A 119 6.76 11.52 14.53
CA TYR A 119 5.39 11.21 14.13
C TYR A 119 5.36 10.10 13.07
N LYS A 120 4.56 9.08 13.32
CA LYS A 120 4.46 7.85 12.52
C LYS A 120 3.16 7.80 11.73
N SER A 121 3.17 7.09 10.60
CA SER A 121 1.99 6.95 9.74
C SER A 121 1.82 5.51 9.25
N PRO A 122 0.83 4.77 9.77
CA PRO A 122 0.43 3.47 9.25
C PRO A 122 0.09 3.49 7.74
N VAL A 123 -0.44 4.63 7.27
CA VAL A 123 -0.75 4.85 5.84
C VAL A 123 0.52 4.92 5.00
N ALA A 124 1.62 5.50 5.51
CA ALA A 124 2.90 5.50 4.81
C ALA A 124 3.45 4.07 4.67
N VAL A 125 3.35 3.27 5.74
CA VAL A 125 3.78 1.86 5.73
C VAL A 125 3.02 1.05 4.70
N ALA A 126 1.69 1.16 4.65
CA ALA A 126 0.87 0.45 3.67
C ALA A 126 1.23 0.80 2.22
N LYS A 127 1.56 2.07 1.94
CA LYS A 127 2.03 2.52 0.61
C LYS A 127 3.40 1.95 0.24
N ALA A 128 4.33 1.93 1.19
CA ALA A 128 5.65 1.35 0.99
C ALA A 128 5.56 -0.17 0.74
N LEU A 129 4.85 -0.90 1.59
CA LEU A 129 4.62 -2.34 1.42
C LEU A 129 3.98 -2.66 0.07
N HIS A 130 2.96 -1.91 -0.34
CA HIS A 130 2.32 -2.12 -1.63
C HIS A 130 3.27 -1.88 -2.81
N LEU A 131 4.14 -0.86 -2.79
CA LEU A 131 5.12 -0.70 -3.87
C LEU A 131 6.13 -1.86 -3.93
N LEU A 132 6.50 -2.40 -2.77
CA LEU A 132 7.46 -3.50 -2.68
C LEU A 132 6.88 -4.84 -3.15
N ALA A 133 5.59 -5.11 -2.89
CA ALA A 133 4.89 -6.29 -3.41
C ALA A 133 3.42 -5.95 -3.80
N PRO A 134 3.20 -5.36 -4.98
CA PRO A 134 1.90 -4.78 -5.36
C PRO A 134 0.79 -5.79 -5.61
N ALA A 135 1.12 -7.07 -5.78
CA ALA A 135 0.16 -8.15 -5.88
C ALA A 135 -0.21 -8.77 -4.51
N PHE A 136 0.56 -8.49 -3.45
CA PHE A 136 0.42 -9.12 -2.14
C PHE A 136 -0.05 -8.14 -1.04
N PHE A 137 0.51 -6.94 -0.97
CA PHE A 137 0.18 -5.97 0.09
C PHE A 137 -0.86 -4.95 -0.40
N PRO A 138 -2.05 -4.84 0.24
CA PRO A 138 -3.05 -3.88 -0.20
C PRO A 138 -2.74 -2.45 0.24
N LEU A 139 -3.15 -1.48 -0.58
CA LEU A 139 -3.15 -0.07 -0.23
C LEU A 139 -4.28 0.26 0.76
N TRP A 140 -4.00 1.25 1.59
CA TRP A 140 -4.84 1.60 2.73
C TRP A 140 -4.72 3.10 3.02
N ASP A 141 -5.85 3.76 3.31
CA ASP A 141 -5.89 5.13 3.79
C ASP A 141 -6.90 5.27 4.96
N ASP A 142 -7.00 6.47 5.55
CA ASP A 142 -7.90 6.74 6.67
C ASP A 142 -9.37 6.39 6.36
N LYS A 143 -9.90 6.79 5.21
CA LYS A 143 -11.31 6.61 4.87
C LYS A 143 -11.61 5.17 4.46
N ILE A 144 -10.70 4.54 3.72
CA ILE A 144 -10.77 3.11 3.38
C ILE A 144 -10.72 2.28 4.67
N SER A 145 -9.80 2.59 5.60
CA SER A 145 -9.71 1.90 6.89
C SER A 145 -11.01 1.93 7.67
N LYS A 146 -11.71 3.07 7.64
CA LYS A 146 -13.01 3.28 8.28
C LYS A 146 -14.09 2.46 7.60
N GLY A 147 -14.11 2.44 6.27
CA GLY A 147 -15.06 1.66 5.47
C GLY A 147 -15.04 0.16 5.76
N TYR A 148 -13.87 -0.38 6.12
CA TYR A 148 -13.68 -1.79 6.44
C TYR A 148 -13.64 -2.13 7.94
N ASN A 149 -13.90 -1.15 8.82
CA ASN A 149 -13.77 -1.28 10.28
C ASN A 149 -12.38 -1.72 10.74
N CYS A 150 -11.33 -1.24 10.07
CA CYS A 150 -9.93 -1.51 10.36
C CYS A 150 -9.20 -0.21 10.72
N ARG A 151 -9.70 0.61 11.66
CA ARG A 151 -9.05 1.90 11.97
C ARG A 151 -7.71 1.67 12.68
N TYR A 152 -6.66 2.38 12.26
CA TYR A 152 -5.29 2.23 12.76
C TYR A 152 -4.93 3.07 13.99
N SER A 153 -5.91 3.58 14.74
CA SER A 153 -5.64 4.36 15.96
C SER A 153 -5.09 3.51 17.12
N HIS A 154 -5.40 2.21 17.11
CA HIS A 154 -4.90 1.23 18.08
C HIS A 154 -4.39 0.00 17.32
N HIS A 155 -3.19 -0.49 17.65
CA HIS A 155 -2.63 -1.71 17.08
C HIS A 155 -2.58 -1.69 15.53
N PRO A 156 -1.88 -0.71 14.92
CA PRO A 156 -1.96 -0.45 13.47
C PRO A 156 -1.55 -1.65 12.59
N ALA A 157 -0.56 -2.44 13.02
CA ALA A 157 -0.13 -3.64 12.28
C ALA A 157 -1.23 -4.71 12.26
N GLN A 158 -1.88 -4.97 13.41
CA GLN A 158 -3.00 -5.90 13.53
C GLN A 158 -4.20 -5.45 12.69
N GLN A 159 -4.47 -4.15 12.66
CA GLN A 159 -5.55 -3.57 11.85
C GLN A 159 -5.25 -3.66 10.35
N TYR A 160 -3.99 -3.47 9.96
CA TYR A 160 -3.55 -3.68 8.58
C TYR A 160 -3.69 -5.14 8.16
N LEU A 161 -3.30 -6.10 9.01
CA LEU A 161 -3.51 -7.53 8.75
C LEU A 161 -5.00 -7.88 8.61
N SER A 162 -5.84 -7.40 9.52
CA SER A 162 -7.30 -7.58 9.44
C SER A 162 -7.84 -7.05 8.11
N PHE A 163 -7.35 -5.90 7.65
CA PHE A 163 -7.68 -5.36 6.35
C PHE A 163 -7.17 -6.24 5.20
N ALA A 164 -5.92 -6.74 5.27
CA ALA A 164 -5.34 -7.62 4.26
C ALA A 164 -6.14 -8.92 4.08
N PHE A 165 -6.58 -9.56 5.15
CA PHE A 165 -7.47 -10.73 5.05
C PHE A 165 -8.83 -10.39 4.41
N LYS A 166 -9.39 -9.21 4.68
CA LYS A 166 -10.62 -8.76 3.98
C LYS A 166 -10.37 -8.54 2.49
N MET A 167 -9.22 -8.00 2.12
CA MET A 167 -8.84 -7.82 0.71
C MET A 167 -8.58 -9.17 0.03
N GLN A 168 -8.00 -10.14 0.74
CA GLN A 168 -7.88 -11.51 0.26
C GLN A 168 -9.24 -12.13 -0.03
N THR A 169 -10.20 -12.02 0.90
CA THR A 169 -11.57 -12.53 0.68
C THR A 169 -12.22 -11.86 -0.53
N LEU A 170 -12.16 -10.52 -0.61
CA LEU A 170 -12.70 -9.77 -1.73
C LEU A 170 -12.03 -10.17 -3.06
N ALA A 171 -10.72 -10.41 -3.02
CA ALA A 171 -9.99 -10.87 -4.17
C ALA A 171 -10.44 -12.27 -4.61
N GLY A 172 -10.60 -13.22 -3.68
CA GLY A 172 -11.12 -14.55 -3.97
C GLY A 172 -12.49 -14.50 -4.65
N GLU A 173 -13.36 -13.59 -4.21
CA GLU A 173 -14.70 -13.40 -4.77
C GLU A 173 -14.68 -12.76 -6.17
N LEU A 174 -13.74 -11.87 -6.47
CA LEU A 174 -13.79 -11.02 -7.68
C LEU A 174 -12.72 -11.33 -8.75
N HIS A 175 -11.71 -12.16 -8.47
CA HIS A 175 -10.54 -12.33 -9.36
C HIS A 175 -10.89 -12.79 -10.79
N HIS A 176 -11.96 -13.57 -10.96
CA HIS A 176 -12.41 -14.08 -12.25
C HIS A 176 -13.06 -13.01 -13.16
N LEU A 177 -13.28 -11.81 -12.63
CA LEU A 177 -13.98 -10.71 -13.33
C LEU A 177 -13.01 -9.69 -13.94
N VAL A 178 -11.72 -9.80 -13.64
CA VAL A 178 -10.73 -8.82 -14.07
C VAL A 178 -10.19 -9.18 -15.45
N PRO A 179 -10.16 -8.22 -16.40
CA PRO A 179 -9.52 -8.44 -17.69
C PRO A 179 -8.04 -8.83 -17.51
N PRO A 180 -7.54 -9.89 -18.17
CA PRO A 180 -6.17 -10.38 -18.01
C PRO A 180 -5.06 -9.36 -18.30
N ASP A 181 -5.37 -8.27 -19.02
CA ASP A 181 -4.37 -7.39 -19.62
C ASP A 181 -4.61 -5.89 -19.36
N CYS A 182 -5.06 -5.55 -18.14
CA CYS A 182 -5.33 -4.15 -17.77
C CYS A 182 -4.09 -3.38 -17.24
N GLY A 183 -2.91 -3.99 -17.26
CA GLY A 183 -1.64 -3.40 -16.81
C GLY A 183 -1.59 -3.04 -15.32
N ARG A 184 -2.51 -3.55 -14.50
CA ARG A 184 -2.61 -3.31 -13.06
C ARG A 184 -2.66 -4.62 -12.30
N THR A 185 -2.08 -4.63 -11.10
CA THR A 185 -2.33 -5.73 -10.16
C THR A 185 -3.78 -5.68 -9.70
N PHE A 186 -4.30 -6.84 -9.30
CA PHE A 186 -5.67 -6.90 -8.84
C PHE A 186 -5.91 -6.09 -7.56
N LEU A 187 -4.94 -6.08 -6.65
CA LEU A 187 -4.99 -5.23 -5.47
C LEU A 187 -5.01 -3.73 -5.82
N LYS A 188 -4.38 -3.32 -6.91
CA LYS A 188 -4.49 -1.94 -7.38
C LYS A 188 -5.91 -1.62 -7.85
N LEU A 189 -6.59 -2.54 -8.53
CA LEU A 189 -8.01 -2.34 -8.90
C LEU A 189 -8.92 -2.26 -7.67
N ILE A 190 -8.66 -3.08 -6.65
CA ILE A 190 -9.36 -3.01 -5.37
C ILE A 190 -9.12 -1.67 -4.66
N ASP A 191 -7.90 -1.17 -4.66
CA ASP A 191 -7.57 0.18 -4.16
C ASP A 191 -8.34 1.27 -4.91
N GLU A 192 -8.37 1.22 -6.24
CA GLU A 192 -9.08 2.20 -7.07
C GLU A 192 -10.59 2.21 -6.79
N TYR A 193 -11.21 1.03 -6.69
CA TYR A 193 -12.59 0.87 -6.24
C TYR A 193 -12.81 1.46 -4.84
N ASN A 194 -11.96 1.08 -3.88
CA ASN A 194 -12.05 1.54 -2.49
C ASN A 194 -11.91 3.06 -2.38
N PHE A 195 -11.01 3.65 -3.15
CA PHE A 195 -10.79 5.09 -3.19
C PHE A 195 -12.02 5.81 -3.77
N ALA A 196 -12.56 5.33 -4.88
CA ALA A 196 -13.77 5.88 -5.48
C ALA A 196 -14.95 5.84 -4.50
N LYS A 197 -15.14 4.70 -3.82
CA LYS A 197 -16.23 4.48 -2.88
C LYS A 197 -16.07 5.24 -1.57
N TYR A 198 -15.02 4.94 -0.80
CA TYR A 198 -14.89 5.45 0.57
C TYR A 198 -14.20 6.81 0.64
N THR A 199 -13.25 7.08 -0.25
CA THR A 199 -12.45 8.30 -0.17
C THR A 199 -13.12 9.47 -0.86
N ARG A 200 -13.77 9.23 -2.00
CA ARG A 200 -14.39 10.28 -2.83
C ARG A 200 -15.92 10.22 -2.93
N ASN A 201 -16.57 9.13 -2.52
CA ASN A 201 -18.01 8.91 -2.69
C ASN A 201 -18.46 9.14 -4.16
N TRP A 202 -17.67 8.64 -5.11
CA TRP A 202 -18.02 8.70 -6.54
C TRP A 202 -18.99 7.60 -6.96
N ILE A 203 -19.08 6.55 -6.15
CA ILE A 203 -20.01 5.43 -6.24
C ILE A 203 -20.56 5.10 -4.85
#